data_AF-A0AAE1HG40-F1
#
_entry.id   AF-A0AAE1HG40-F1
#
_cell.length_a   1.000
_cell.length_b   1.000
_cell.length_c   1.000
_cell.angle_alpha   90.00
_cell.angle_beta   90.00
_cell.angle_gamma   90.00
#
_symmetry.space_group_name_H-M   'P 1'
#
loop_
_entity.id
_entity.type
_entity.pdbx_description
1 polymer ?
#
loop_
_entity_poly.entity_id
_entity_poly.type
_entity_poly.pdbx_seq_one_letter_code
_entity_poly.pdbx_strand_id
1 'polypeptide(L)'
;MAYAFCDMQMLRGAKDEYVIKEFSLYSSQYDGSRGTTIFKPPYAETILSPEQRKRNTYISRHIHGLKWNSGTVLYEHLGDMIQDLLRDYNRIYVKGVEKLRLLLRYAPPGVVVYNISG
;
A
#
# COMPACT_ATOMS: atom_id res chain seq x y z
N MET A 1 22.38 0.31 -10.47
CA MET A 1 21.69 1.09 -9.41
C MET A 1 20.41 0.37 -9.04
N ALA A 2 20.15 0.19 -7.76
CA ALA A 2 18.96 -0.50 -7.30
C ALA A 2 17.72 0.39 -7.36
N TYR A 3 16.67 -0.09 -8.02
CA TYR A 3 15.36 0.55 -8.03
C TYR A 3 14.24 -0.46 -7.85
N ALA A 4 13.08 0.03 -7.47
CA ALA A 4 11.88 -0.80 -7.43
C ALA A 4 10.64 -0.04 -7.90
N PHE A 5 9.69 -0.77 -8.44
CA PHE A 5 8.35 -0.27 -8.72
C PHE A 5 7.41 -0.76 -7.63
N CYS A 6 6.60 0.13 -7.07
CA CYS A 6 5.61 -0.20 -6.06
C CYS A 6 4.20 0.07 -6.57
N ASP A 7 3.25 -0.76 -6.11
CA ASP A 7 1.83 -0.46 -6.20
C ASP A 7 1.14 -0.73 -4.86
N MET A 8 0.04 -0.02 -4.63
CA MET A 8 -0.77 -0.15 -3.41
C MET A 8 -2.25 -0.21 -3.75
N GLN A 9 -2.97 -1.12 -3.11
CA GLN A 9 -4.42 -1.12 -3.06
C GLN A 9 -4.87 -0.58 -1.71
N MET A 10 -5.86 0.30 -1.71
CA MET A 10 -6.28 1.04 -0.52
C MET A 10 -7.80 1.06 -0.39
N LEU A 11 -8.27 1.03 0.85
CA LEU A 11 -9.66 1.29 1.21
C LEU A 11 -9.75 2.56 2.07
N ARG A 12 -10.95 3.09 2.28
CA ARG A 12 -11.17 4.25 3.15
C ARG A 12 -11.36 3.83 4.60
N GLY A 13 -10.59 4.44 5.48
CA GLY A 13 -10.71 4.29 6.93
C GLY A 13 -11.78 5.18 7.54
N ALA A 14 -11.89 5.14 8.88
CA ALA A 14 -12.94 5.76 9.67
C ALA A 14 -12.92 7.30 9.61
N LYS A 15 -11.77 7.91 9.32
CA LYS A 15 -11.60 9.35 9.10
C LYS A 15 -11.49 9.70 7.61
N ASP A 16 -11.98 8.81 6.73
CA ASP A 16 -11.84 8.87 5.26
C ASP A 16 -10.38 8.89 4.76
N GLU A 17 -9.44 8.48 5.62
CA GLU A 17 -8.04 8.29 5.27
C GLU A 17 -7.84 7.06 4.37
N TYR A 18 -6.75 7.05 3.60
CA TYR A 18 -6.35 5.84 2.88
C TYR A 18 -5.71 4.82 3.83
N VAL A 19 -6.23 3.60 3.82
CA VAL A 19 -5.72 2.44 4.55
C VAL A 19 -5.14 1.46 3.53
N ILE A 20 -3.84 1.18 3.60
CA ILE A 20 -3.16 0.26 2.68
C ILE A 20 -3.63 -1.17 2.97
N LYS A 21 -4.29 -1.78 1.99
CA LYS A 21 -4.73 -3.19 2.08
C LYS A 21 -3.77 -4.14 1.41
N GLU A 22 -3.08 -3.68 0.37
CA GLU A 22 -2.04 -4.42 -0.31
C GLU A 22 -0.86 -3.52 -0.62
N PHE A 23 0.35 -4.03 -0.44
CA PHE A 23 1.59 -3.44 -0.93
C PHE A 23 2.30 -4.44 -1.81
N SER A 24 2.59 -4.04 -3.05
CA SER A 24 3.25 -4.86 -4.07
C SER A 24 4.53 -4.18 -4.53
N LEU A 25 5.62 -4.93 -4.59
CA LEU A 25 6.96 -4.47 -4.99
C LEU A 25 7.48 -5.31 -6.14
N TYR A 26 8.03 -4.67 -7.16
CA TYR A 26 8.85 -5.29 -8.20
C TYR A 26 10.28 -4.75 -8.10
N SER A 27 11.24 -5.66 -7.92
CA SER A 27 12.65 -5.32 -7.72
C SER A 27 13.45 -5.31 -9.02
N SER A 28 14.41 -4.39 -9.14
CA SER A 28 15.45 -4.46 -10.17
C SER A 28 16.62 -5.39 -9.82
N GLN A 29 16.74 -5.81 -8.56
CA GLN A 29 17.89 -6.59 -8.07
C GLN A 29 17.68 -8.10 -8.18
N TYR A 30 16.42 -8.55 -8.03
CA TYR A 30 16.04 -9.95 -8.09
C TYR A 30 15.22 -10.14 -9.35
N ASP A 31 15.60 -11.11 -10.19
CA ASP A 31 15.09 -11.40 -11.54
C ASP A 31 13.55 -11.37 -11.66
N GLY A 32 12.99 -10.17 -11.68
CA GLY A 32 11.56 -9.90 -11.67
C GLY A 32 10.75 -10.36 -10.45
N SER A 33 11.37 -10.68 -9.30
CA SER A 33 10.61 -11.19 -8.15
C SER A 33 9.62 -10.14 -7.65
N ARG A 34 8.34 -10.52 -7.60
CA ARG A 34 7.26 -9.70 -7.05
C ARG A 34 6.92 -10.16 -5.64
N GLY A 35 7.05 -9.27 -4.68
CA GLY A 35 6.53 -9.46 -3.34
C GLY A 35 5.21 -8.72 -3.18
N THR A 36 4.13 -9.42 -2.83
CA THR A 36 2.83 -8.82 -2.51
C THR A 36 2.45 -9.19 -1.09
N THR A 37 2.14 -8.18 -0.29
CA THR A 37 1.69 -8.35 1.10
C THR A 37 0.29 -7.80 1.27
N ILE A 38 -0.61 -8.58 1.88
CA ILE A 38 -1.98 -8.16 2.19
C ILE A 38 -2.13 -8.01 3.70
N PHE A 39 -2.47 -6.79 4.12
CA PHE A 39 -2.58 -6.40 5.52
C PHE A 39 -4.00 -6.58 6.02
N LYS A 40 -4.15 -7.14 7.22
CA LYS A 40 -5.38 -7.05 8.04
C LYS A 40 -5.73 -5.59 8.29
N PRO A 41 -7.01 -5.25 8.51
CA PRO A 41 -7.36 -3.87 8.81
C PRO A 41 -6.81 -3.46 10.19
N PRO A 42 -6.52 -2.17 10.41
CA PRO A 42 -6.08 -1.67 11.72
C PRO A 42 -7.17 -1.75 12.79
N TYR A 43 -8.44 -1.92 12.38
CA TYR A 43 -9.59 -2.02 13.27
C TYR A 43 -10.77 -2.69 12.58
N ALA A 44 -11.78 -3.11 13.35
CA ALA A 44 -12.96 -3.81 12.85
C ALA A 44 -13.79 -2.94 11.87
N GLU A 45 -14.42 -3.58 10.89
CA GLU A 45 -15.27 -2.92 9.89
C GLU A 45 -16.44 -2.14 10.50
N THR A 46 -16.91 -2.55 11.68
CA THR A 46 -18.01 -1.92 12.42
C THR A 46 -17.70 -0.48 12.84
N ILE A 47 -16.42 -0.09 12.88
CA ILE A 47 -15.99 1.28 13.17
C ILE A 47 -16.18 2.21 11.97
N LEU A 48 -16.30 1.66 10.75
CA LEU A 48 -16.53 2.45 9.54
C LEU A 48 -17.96 2.99 9.47
N SER A 49 -18.09 4.23 9.00
CA SER A 49 -19.38 4.83 8.68
C SER A 49 -20.11 4.02 7.58
N PRO A 50 -21.46 4.10 7.49
CA PRO A 50 -22.20 3.45 6.41
C PRO A 50 -21.71 3.88 5.02
N GLU A 51 -21.32 5.15 4.85
CA GLU A 51 -20.79 5.67 3.59
C GLU A 51 -19.43 5.06 3.24
N GLN A 52 -18.52 4.96 4.21
CA GLN A 52 -17.22 4.30 4.02
C GLN A 52 -17.39 2.82 3.67
N ARG A 53 -18.29 2.11 4.36
CA ARG A 53 -18.61 0.69 4.05
C ARG A 53 -19.17 0.53 2.64
N LYS A 54 -20.08 1.41 2.20
CA LYS A 54 -20.64 1.40 0.84
C LYS A 54 -19.55 1.64 -0.20
N ARG A 55 -18.69 2.66 0.01
CA ARG A 55 -17.58 2.99 -0.88
C ARG A 55 -16.57 1.84 -0.95
N ASN A 56 -16.15 1.31 0.19
CA ASN A 56 -15.23 0.18 0.26
C ASN A 56 -15.82 -1.08 -0.38
N THR A 57 -17.12 -1.34 -0.22
CA THR A 57 -17.81 -2.45 -0.90
C THR A 57 -17.75 -2.30 -2.41
N TYR A 58 -17.99 -1.08 -2.93
CA TYR A 58 -17.87 -0.81 -4.36
C TYR A 58 -16.45 -1.07 -4.87
N ILE A 59 -15.43 -0.52 -4.21
CA ILE A 59 -14.01 -0.70 -4.57
C ILE A 59 -13.63 -2.19 -4.50
N SER A 60 -14.01 -2.88 -3.43
CA SER A 60 -13.74 -4.31 -3.24
C SER A 60 -14.35 -5.14 -4.37
N ARG A 61 -15.57 -4.84 -4.80
CA ARG A 61 -16.29 -5.65 -5.80
C ARG A 61 -15.87 -5.36 -7.24
N HIS A 62 -15.50 -4.12 -7.56
CA HIS A 62 -15.34 -3.69 -8.96
C HIS A 62 -13.92 -3.27 -9.33
N ILE A 63 -13.02 -3.07 -8.36
CA ILE A 63 -11.66 -2.57 -8.62
C ILE A 63 -10.61 -3.63 -8.33
N HIS A 64 -10.47 -4.08 -7.08
CA HIS A 64 -9.30 -4.91 -6.68
C HIS A 64 -9.63 -6.20 -5.91
N GLY A 65 -10.89 -6.52 -5.64
CA GLY A 65 -11.27 -7.79 -4.98
C GLY A 65 -11.03 -7.86 -3.45
N LEU A 66 -10.11 -7.06 -2.91
CA LEU A 66 -9.79 -7.07 -1.47
C LEU A 66 -10.91 -6.52 -0.59
N LYS A 67 -11.39 -7.31 0.36
CA LYS A 67 -12.38 -6.88 1.37
C LYS A 67 -11.69 -6.19 2.54
N TRP A 68 -12.45 -5.44 3.34
CA TRP A 68 -11.92 -4.77 4.54
C TRP A 68 -11.21 -5.73 5.49
N ASN A 69 -11.81 -6.89 5.78
CA ASN A 69 -11.27 -7.90 6.70
C ASN A 69 -10.26 -8.86 6.05
N SER A 70 -9.88 -8.65 4.78
CA SER A 70 -8.84 -9.45 4.13
C SER A 70 -7.45 -9.16 4.72
N GLY A 71 -6.56 -10.14 4.57
CA GLY A 71 -5.14 -10.03 4.92
C GLY A 71 -4.70 -11.05 5.98
N THR A 72 -3.42 -11.36 5.98
CA THR A 72 -2.79 -12.27 6.94
C THR A 72 -1.85 -11.52 7.89
N VAL A 73 -1.29 -10.41 7.45
CA VAL A 73 -0.30 -9.65 8.22
C VAL A 73 -0.96 -8.51 9.01
N LEU A 74 -0.54 -8.30 10.25
CA LEU A 74 -1.09 -7.26 11.11
C LEU A 74 -0.71 -5.86 10.60
N TYR A 75 -1.65 -4.91 10.67
CA TYR A 75 -1.45 -3.56 10.16
C TYR A 75 -0.39 -2.77 10.92
N GLU A 76 -0.17 -3.10 12.20
CA GLU A 76 0.86 -2.46 13.03
C GLU A 76 2.28 -2.65 12.46
N HIS A 77 2.53 -3.72 11.72
CA HIS A 77 3.81 -4.00 11.07
C HIS A 77 3.99 -3.30 9.71
N LEU A 78 2.98 -2.57 9.22
CA LEU A 78 3.00 -1.94 7.89
C LEU A 78 4.22 -1.05 7.68
N GLY A 79 4.50 -0.18 8.64
CA GLY A 79 5.62 0.77 8.53
C GLY A 79 6.96 0.05 8.45
N ASP A 80 7.22 -0.84 9.40
CA ASP A 80 8.48 -1.60 9.48
C ASP A 80 8.69 -2.46 8.23
N MET A 81 7.64 -3.16 7.77
CA MET A 81 7.75 -3.96 6.55
C MET A 81 8.00 -3.12 5.30
N ILE A 82 7.33 -1.98 5.13
CA ILE A 82 7.61 -1.10 3.99
C ILE A 82 9.05 -0.57 4.07
N GLN A 83 9.52 -0.18 5.25
CA GLN A 83 10.89 0.28 5.41
C GLN A 83 11.91 -0.81 5.06
N ASP A 84 11.70 -2.03 5.55
CA ASP A 84 12.56 -3.18 5.28
C ASP A 84 12.56 -3.56 3.80
N LEU A 85 11.38 -3.59 3.17
CA LEU A 85 11.24 -3.89 1.74
C LEU A 85 11.89 -2.83 0.85
N LEU A 86 12.01 -1.59 1.30
CA LEU A 86 12.55 -0.48 0.51
C LEU A 86 14.01 -0.12 0.85
N ARG A 87 14.57 -0.73 1.89
CA ARG A 87 15.89 -0.37 2.46
C ARG A 87 17.03 -0.41 1.44
N ASP A 88 17.02 -1.42 0.57
CA ASP A 88 18.12 -1.67 -0.37
C ASP A 88 17.97 -0.92 -1.71
N TYR A 89 16.99 -0.03 -1.81
CA TYR A 89 16.69 0.70 -3.05
C TYR A 89 16.87 2.20 -2.89
N ASN A 90 17.63 2.81 -3.80
CA ASN A 90 17.85 4.24 -3.78
C ASN A 90 16.74 5.01 -4.54
N ARG A 91 16.01 4.32 -5.42
CA ARG A 91 14.96 4.91 -6.26
C ARG A 91 13.71 4.05 -6.26
N ILE A 92 12.60 4.63 -5.85
CA ILE A 92 11.30 3.96 -5.84
C ILE A 92 10.37 4.66 -6.81
N TYR A 93 9.69 3.89 -7.65
CA TYR A 93 8.73 4.40 -8.60
C TYR A 93 7.33 3.95 -8.21
N VAL A 94 6.40 4.89 -8.16
CA VAL A 94 4.99 4.62 -7.85
C VAL A 94 4.10 5.44 -8.77
N LYS A 95 2.98 4.88 -9.21
CA LYS A 95 2.04 5.57 -10.10
C LYS A 95 0.97 6.31 -9.29
N GLY A 96 0.85 7.61 -9.49
CA GLY A 96 -0.18 8.47 -8.93
C GLY A 96 0.25 9.24 -7.69
N VAL A 97 -0.18 10.51 -7.63
CA VAL A 97 0.21 11.47 -6.57
C VAL A 97 -0.26 11.01 -5.18
N GLU A 98 -1.44 10.40 -5.08
CA GLU A 98 -1.98 9.93 -3.81
C GLU A 98 -1.14 8.80 -3.21
N LYS A 99 -0.77 7.82 -4.05
CA LYS A 99 0.10 6.71 -3.67
C LYS A 99 1.50 7.21 -3.29
N LEU A 100 2.05 8.15 -4.05
CA LEU A 100 3.33 8.79 -3.69
C LEU A 100 3.26 9.45 -2.32
N ARG A 101 2.24 10.28 -2.06
CA ARG A 101 2.08 10.97 -0.76
C ARG A 101 1.94 9.99 0.40
N LEU A 102 1.29 8.85 0.16
CA LEU A 102 1.12 7.81 1.18
C LEU A 102 2.44 7.07 1.44
N LEU A 103 3.16 6.70 0.38
CA LEU A 103 4.42 5.98 0.48
C LEU A 103 5.51 6.78 1.19
N LEU A 104 5.56 8.09 0.95
CA LEU A 104 6.50 9.00 1.62
C LEU A 104 6.37 9.02 3.15
N ARG A 105 5.24 8.56 3.72
CA ARG A 105 5.05 8.45 5.18
C ARG A 105 5.83 7.28 5.78
N TYR A 106 6.21 6.31 4.96
CA TYR A 106 6.87 5.06 5.37
C TYR A 106 8.24 4.87 4.72
N ALA A 107 8.61 5.71 3.75
CA ALA A 107 9.88 5.57 3.04
C ALA A 107 11.07 5.73 3.98
N PRO A 108 12.11 4.88 3.89
CA PRO A 108 13.34 5.05 4.65
C PRO A 108 14.02 6.40 4.36
N PRO A 109 14.76 6.96 5.32
CA PRO A 109 15.56 8.16 5.08
C PRO A 109 16.50 8.00 3.88
N GLY A 110 16.60 9.04 3.05
CA GLY A 110 17.50 9.05 1.88
C GLY A 110 16.98 8.34 0.63
N VAL A 111 15.84 7.66 0.70
CA VAL A 111 15.19 7.06 -0.48
C VAL A 111 14.45 8.13 -1.27
N VAL A 112 14.65 8.17 -2.58
CA VAL A 112 13.90 9.08 -3.47
C VAL A 112 12.73 8.34 -4.10
N VAL A 113 11.51 8.84 -3.87
CA VAL A 113 10.27 8.30 -4.44
C VAL A 113 9.82 9.18 -5.61
N TYR A 114 9.67 8.58 -6.78
CA TYR A 114 9.25 9.22 -8.02
C TYR A 114 7.81 8.86 -8.36
N ASN A 115 7.01 9.87 -8.69
CA ASN A 115 5.71 9.64 -9.30
C ASN A 115 5.92 9.40 -10.79
N ILE A 116 5.51 8.23 -11.28
CA ILE A 116 5.49 7.94 -12.71
C ILE A 116 4.07 8.19 -13.23
N SER A 117 3.90 9.28 -13.97
CA SER A 117 2.73 9.51 -14.81
C SER A 117 2.92 8.76 -16.12
N GLY A 118 1.98 7.88 -16.45
CA GLY A 118 1.85 7.29 -17.79
C GLY A 118 0.88 8.11 -18.62
#